data_AF-A0A323TKB2-F1
#
_entry.id   AF-A0A323TKB2-F1
#
_cell.length_a   1.000
_cell.length_b   1.000
_cell.length_c   1.000
_cell.angle_alpha   90.00
_cell.angle_beta   90.00
_cell.angle_gamma   90.00
#
_symmetry.space_group_name_H-M   'P 1'
#
loop_
_entity.id
_entity.type
_entity.pdbx_description
1 polymer ?
#
loop_
_entity_poly.entity_id
_entity_poly.type
_entity_poly.pdbx_seq_one_letter_code
_entity_poly.pdbx_strand_id
1 'polypeptide(L)'
;MSFRFQKRVRIAPGVRINFSKRGVSTSVGPQGASLTAGKRGLYGNTGIPGTGLSYRTKLNKKGDRSTNRSTPTNKDMQQNVEVIWDDSLQDVRFEKNGGHALTEHEEKQVRKHYKNDLSNIYREKASEINSKTDRLLVLHHHLFKPSTSLAKAAEDIQQVAIEKPDKERIYLRLQQNYKANLSLLEKLKLWLPKNRKNFNQTVESKSNEQFNEENVLYNEEIQALLEETEYRKQLALQVKDGNTDAMEKWISLFLEELDFPLETDLDFKFQSETNLYVDLDLPKPEEVPITKATLLKSGRLKIVNKTQRDHREHYALMVGGSALYLASFFFCYLPTLQSVTLSGYNQVVNRSTGHEEDQYIYSVMIDRETLYSLNMKNVHPIEAFHHFQPNINVTKTYIFKEIIPYH
;
A
#
# COMPACT_ATOMS: atom_id res chain seq x y z
N MET A 1 -4.47 -5.35 7.83
CA MET A 1 -3.78 -4.12 7.40
C MET A 1 -3.44 -4.18 5.91
N SER A 2 -3.83 -3.18 5.11
CA SER A 2 -3.33 -3.03 3.73
C SER A 2 -1.86 -2.63 3.75
N PHE A 3 -1.01 -3.26 2.94
CA PHE A 3 0.34 -2.75 2.68
C PHE A 3 0.23 -1.32 2.14
N ARG A 4 1.08 -0.43 2.67
CA ARG A 4 1.01 1.01 2.41
C ARG A 4 2.34 1.48 1.89
N PHE A 5 2.41 1.70 0.58
CA PHE A 5 3.52 2.38 -0.06
C PHE A 5 3.72 3.79 0.56
N GLN A 6 4.92 4.06 1.06
CA GLN A 6 5.34 5.35 1.59
C GLN A 6 6.75 5.68 1.09
N LYS A 7 6.85 6.50 0.04
CA LYS A 7 8.13 7.08 -0.39
C LYS A 7 8.43 8.29 0.52
N ARG A 8 9.57 8.29 1.22
CA ARG A 8 10.00 9.40 2.09
C ARG A 8 11.33 9.97 1.61
N VAL A 9 11.34 11.22 1.16
CA VAL A 9 12.53 11.91 0.65
C VAL A 9 13.02 12.92 1.68
N ARG A 10 14.28 12.84 2.10
CA ARG A 10 14.92 13.83 2.98
C ARG A 10 15.49 14.96 2.12
N ILE A 11 15.04 16.20 2.37
CA ILE A 11 15.44 17.36 1.55
C ILE A 11 16.42 18.27 2.30
N ALA A 12 16.38 18.24 3.64
CA ALA A 12 17.33 18.91 4.51
C ALA A 12 17.43 18.15 5.85
N PRO A 13 18.44 18.38 6.70
CA PRO A 13 18.48 17.84 8.06
C PRO A 13 17.19 18.19 8.83
N GLY A 14 16.47 17.16 9.28
CA GLY A 14 15.19 17.33 10.00
C GLY A 14 13.98 17.60 9.12
N VAL A 15 14.06 17.61 7.79
CA VAL A 15 12.90 17.82 6.89
C VAL A 15 12.76 16.65 5.91
N ARG A 16 11.58 16.02 5.92
CA ARG A 16 11.25 14.86 5.09
C ARG A 16 9.93 15.10 4.37
N ILE A 17 9.86 14.85 3.07
CA ILE A 17 8.60 14.82 2.33
C ILE A 17 8.15 13.37 2.18
N ASN A 18 6.92 13.08 2.60
CA ASN A 18 6.30 11.76 2.52
C ASN A 18 5.24 11.78 1.41
N PHE A 19 5.42 10.89 0.44
CA PHE A 19 4.49 10.64 -0.65
C PHE A 19 3.73 9.34 -0.35
N SER A 20 2.42 9.35 -0.55
CA SER A 20 1.57 8.18 -0.34
C SER A 20 0.43 8.18 -1.35
N LYS A 21 -0.26 7.03 -1.51
CA LYS A 21 -1.50 6.87 -2.31
C LYS A 21 -2.60 7.92 -2.04
N ARG A 22 -2.43 8.73 -0.99
CA ARG A 22 -3.41 9.70 -0.53
C ARG A 22 -2.89 11.15 -0.46
N GLY A 23 -1.76 11.45 -1.10
CA GLY A 23 -1.16 12.78 -1.23
C GLY A 23 0.22 12.96 -0.56
N VAL A 24 0.80 14.15 -0.78
CA VAL A 24 2.09 14.61 -0.24
C VAL A 24 1.93 15.20 1.16
N SER A 25 2.87 14.91 2.05
CA SER A 25 2.93 15.49 3.40
C SER A 25 4.35 15.75 3.86
N THR A 26 4.61 16.92 4.44
CA THR A 26 5.94 17.33 4.90
C THR A 26 6.07 17.05 6.39
N SER A 27 7.14 16.38 6.79
CA SER A 27 7.51 16.11 8.17
C SER A 27 8.75 16.90 8.57
N VAL A 28 8.66 17.65 9.65
CA VAL A 28 9.74 18.52 10.17
C VAL A 28 10.04 18.13 11.62
N GLY A 29 11.30 17.82 11.91
CA GLY A 29 11.82 17.49 13.25
C GLY A 29 12.74 16.26 13.28
N PRO A 30 13.51 16.10 14.38
CA PRO A 30 14.37 14.95 14.59
C PRO A 30 13.57 13.64 14.79
N GLN A 31 14.28 12.51 14.71
CA GLN A 31 13.69 11.20 14.96
C GLN A 31 13.18 11.12 16.40
N GLY A 32 11.89 10.78 16.56
CA GLY A 32 11.24 10.73 17.88
C GLY A 32 10.55 12.04 18.32
N ALA A 33 10.70 13.14 17.58
CA ALA A 33 9.96 14.39 17.83
C ALA A 33 9.77 15.16 16.51
N SER A 34 8.72 14.82 15.76
CA SER A 34 8.47 15.39 14.43
C SER A 34 7.02 15.81 14.23
N LEU A 35 6.82 16.88 13.46
CA LEU A 35 5.52 17.39 13.05
C LEU A 35 5.28 17.03 11.58
N THR A 36 4.16 16.40 11.25
CA THR A 36 3.78 16.04 9.88
C THR A 36 2.55 16.83 9.43
N ALA A 37 2.68 17.63 8.37
CA ALA A 37 1.62 18.43 7.77
C ALA A 37 1.22 17.87 6.38
N GLY A 38 -0.08 17.73 6.11
CA GLY A 38 -0.58 17.31 4.80
C GLY A 38 -2.09 17.49 4.66
N LYS A 39 -2.67 17.07 3.53
CA LYS A 39 -4.10 17.24 3.16
C LYS A 39 -5.12 16.77 4.22
N ARG A 40 -4.72 15.87 5.14
CA ARG A 40 -5.57 15.33 6.24
C ARG A 40 -5.39 16.04 7.59
N GLY A 41 -4.60 17.11 7.65
CA GLY A 41 -4.33 17.90 8.85
C GLY A 41 -2.92 17.70 9.41
N LEU A 42 -2.62 18.42 10.49
CA LEU A 42 -1.35 18.40 11.21
C LEU A 42 -1.31 17.26 12.24
N TYR A 43 -0.19 16.55 12.31
CA TYR A 43 0.05 15.48 13.29
C TYR A 43 1.39 15.71 14.00
N GLY A 44 1.43 15.46 15.31
CA GLY A 44 2.66 15.38 16.09
C GLY A 44 3.03 13.93 16.36
N ASN A 45 4.27 13.55 16.10
CA ASN A 45 4.81 12.22 16.38
C ASN A 45 5.87 12.34 17.49
N THR A 46 5.68 11.61 18.57
CA THR A 46 6.64 11.45 19.66
C THR A 46 7.05 9.99 19.76
N GLY A 47 8.32 9.68 19.92
CA GLY A 47 8.78 8.29 19.96
C GLY A 47 10.17 8.15 20.55
N ILE A 48 10.43 7.02 21.18
CA ILE A 48 11.71 6.75 21.84
C ILE A 48 12.61 6.04 20.81
N PRO A 49 13.76 6.61 20.43
CA PRO A 49 14.68 5.98 19.48
C PRO A 49 15.17 4.61 19.99
N GLY A 50 15.22 3.61 19.11
CA GLY A 50 15.76 2.28 19.43
C GLY A 50 14.79 1.30 20.12
N THR A 51 13.58 1.72 20.49
CA THR A 51 12.62 0.86 21.23
C THR A 51 11.41 0.43 20.39
N GLY A 52 11.23 0.99 19.19
CA GLY A 52 10.05 0.73 18.36
C GLY A 52 8.75 1.41 18.84
N LEU A 53 8.78 2.13 19.98
CA LEU A 53 7.61 2.79 20.56
C LEU A 53 7.44 4.21 20.00
N SER A 54 6.29 4.48 19.38
CA SER A 54 5.91 5.82 18.90
C SER A 54 4.43 6.11 19.11
N TYR A 55 4.12 7.37 19.40
CA TYR A 55 2.80 7.92 19.62
C TYR A 55 2.54 9.05 18.62
N ARG A 56 1.36 9.05 17.99
CA ARG A 56 0.97 10.03 16.97
C ARG A 56 -0.36 10.69 17.34
N THR A 57 -0.36 12.01 17.46
CA THR A 57 -1.54 12.80 17.82
C THR A 57 -1.92 13.77 16.69
N LYS A 58 -3.21 13.86 16.35
CA LYS A 58 -3.72 14.83 15.38
C LYS A 58 -3.94 16.18 16.05
N LEU A 59 -3.29 17.23 15.55
CA LEU A 59 -3.26 18.56 16.16
C LEU A 59 -4.38 19.49 15.66
N ASN A 60 -5.13 19.10 14.62
CA ASN A 60 -6.23 19.89 14.04
C ASN A 60 -7.64 19.46 14.53
N LYS A 61 -7.85 19.30 15.83
CA LYS A 61 -9.22 19.24 16.40
C LYS A 61 -9.64 20.65 16.82
N LYS A 62 -10.56 21.27 16.08
CA LYS A 62 -11.37 22.38 16.63
C LYS A 62 -12.23 21.78 17.75
N GLY A 63 -12.13 22.37 18.94
CA GLY A 63 -12.76 21.84 20.13
C GLY A 63 -14.27 21.98 20.09
N ASP A 64 -14.96 20.84 20.16
CA ASP A 64 -16.33 20.82 20.66
C ASP A 64 -16.27 20.83 22.18
N ARG A 65 -16.33 22.05 22.73
CA ARG A 65 -16.88 22.29 24.06
C ARG A 65 -18.39 22.31 23.91
N SER A 66 -19.07 21.18 24.11
CA SER A 66 -20.50 21.20 24.43
C SER A 66 -20.66 21.12 25.95
N THR A 67 -21.13 22.23 26.49
CA THR A 67 -21.48 22.51 27.87
C THR A 67 -22.44 21.49 28.47
N ASN A 68 -22.13 21.08 29.70
CA ASN A 68 -23.05 20.48 30.66
C ASN A 68 -24.41 21.18 30.67
N ARG A 69 -25.48 20.42 30.49
CA ARG A 69 -26.77 20.67 31.14
C ARG A 69 -27.32 19.35 31.65
N SER A 70 -27.27 19.21 32.97
CA SER A 70 -27.92 18.19 33.76
C SER A 70 -29.42 18.38 33.77
N THR A 71 -30.16 17.27 33.71
CA THR A 71 -31.35 17.07 34.55
C THR A 71 -31.58 15.55 34.70
N PRO A 72 -32.02 15.10 35.88
CA PRO A 72 -31.75 13.76 36.39
C PRO A 72 -32.90 12.79 36.11
N THR A 73 -32.62 11.49 35.99
CA THR A 73 -33.45 10.43 36.58
C THR A 73 -32.80 9.04 36.46
N ASN A 74 -32.77 8.37 37.60
CA ASN A 74 -32.60 6.94 37.89
C ASN A 74 -31.37 6.15 37.40
N LYS A 75 -30.50 5.91 38.39
CA LYS A 75 -29.65 4.75 38.62
C LYS A 75 -30.29 3.44 38.12
N ASP A 76 -29.64 2.80 37.15
CA ASP A 76 -29.05 1.47 37.35
C ASP A 76 -27.93 1.22 36.32
N MET A 77 -26.94 0.47 36.77
CA MET A 77 -25.59 0.33 36.22
C MET A 77 -25.51 -0.12 34.74
N GLN A 78 -25.26 0.81 33.81
CA GLN A 78 -24.51 0.51 32.59
C GLN A 78 -23.10 1.07 32.74
N GLN A 79 -22.21 0.27 33.31
CA GLN A 79 -20.78 0.53 33.21
C GLN A 79 -20.40 0.27 31.74
N ASN A 80 -20.00 1.31 31.00
CA ASN A 80 -19.43 1.14 29.67
C ASN A 80 -18.12 0.34 29.84
N VAL A 81 -18.09 -0.85 29.25
CA VAL A 81 -16.91 -1.74 29.21
C VAL A 81 -16.27 -1.56 27.84
N GLU A 82 -15.01 -1.12 27.83
CA GLU A 82 -14.20 -1.03 26.63
C GLU A 82 -13.46 -2.36 26.39
N VAL A 83 -13.44 -2.81 25.14
CA VAL A 83 -12.72 -4.02 24.71
C VAL A 83 -11.41 -3.58 24.06
N ILE A 84 -10.29 -3.97 24.65
CA ILE A 84 -8.95 -3.59 24.19
C ILE A 84 -8.22 -4.85 23.76
N TRP A 85 -7.58 -4.82 22.59
CA TRP A 85 -6.71 -5.91 22.15
C TRP A 85 -5.35 -5.82 22.86
N ASP A 86 -4.93 -6.92 23.50
CA ASP A 86 -3.63 -7.03 24.16
C ASP A 86 -2.70 -7.91 23.30
N ASP A 87 -1.72 -7.29 22.65
CA ASP A 87 -0.76 -7.98 21.78
C ASP A 87 0.15 -8.97 22.54
N SER A 88 0.38 -8.73 23.84
CA SER A 88 1.21 -9.61 24.67
C SER A 88 0.48 -10.90 25.06
N LEU A 89 -0.80 -10.78 25.37
CA LEU A 89 -1.67 -11.91 25.72
C LEU A 89 -2.34 -12.55 24.49
N GLN A 90 -2.28 -11.88 23.33
CA GLN A 90 -2.98 -12.26 22.09
C GLN A 90 -4.48 -12.49 22.32
N ASP A 91 -5.06 -11.68 23.19
CA ASP A 91 -6.44 -11.76 23.64
C ASP A 91 -7.00 -10.36 23.88
N VAL A 92 -8.32 -10.25 24.06
CA VAL A 92 -8.97 -9.03 24.51
C VAL A 92 -8.87 -8.90 26.03
N ARG A 93 -8.61 -7.68 26.50
CA ARG A 93 -8.81 -7.21 27.87
C ARG A 93 -10.06 -6.32 27.92
N PHE A 94 -10.73 -6.33 29.05
CA PHE A 94 -11.89 -5.47 29.30
C PHE A 94 -11.56 -4.44 30.37
N GLU A 95 -11.90 -3.18 30.11
CA GLU A 95 -11.71 -2.08 31.05
C GLU A 95 -13.01 -1.31 31.29
N LYS A 96 -13.18 -0.81 32.51
CA LYS A 96 -14.25 0.11 32.88
C LYS A 96 -13.79 1.55 32.64
N ASN A 97 -14.75 2.48 32.55
CA ASN A 97 -14.48 3.92 32.58
C ASN A 97 -13.51 4.27 33.72
N GLY A 98 -12.31 4.75 33.36
CA GLY A 98 -11.22 5.05 34.31
C GLY A 98 -10.00 4.10 34.22
N GLY A 99 -10.01 3.11 33.31
CA GLY A 99 -8.87 2.22 33.07
C GLY A 99 -8.73 1.07 34.08
N HIS A 100 -9.76 0.81 34.87
CA HIS A 100 -9.77 -0.31 35.83
C HIS A 100 -10.21 -1.61 35.14
N ALA A 101 -9.46 -2.68 35.39
CA ALA A 101 -9.79 -4.02 34.90
C ALA A 101 -11.11 -4.56 35.52
N LEU A 102 -11.83 -5.40 34.76
CA LEU A 102 -12.99 -6.11 35.27
C LEU A 102 -12.59 -7.17 36.30
N THR A 103 -13.49 -7.51 37.22
CA THR A 103 -13.32 -8.71 38.05
C THR A 103 -13.50 -9.98 37.21
N GLU A 104 -12.94 -11.10 37.66
CA GLU A 104 -13.02 -12.39 36.94
C GLU A 104 -14.46 -12.81 36.63
N HIS A 105 -15.39 -12.57 37.56
CA HIS A 105 -16.81 -12.87 37.37
C HIS A 105 -17.45 -11.97 36.31
N GLU A 106 -17.15 -10.67 36.33
CA GLU A 106 -17.66 -9.70 35.34
C GLU A 106 -17.12 -10.01 33.94
N GLU A 107 -15.82 -10.31 33.81
CA GLU A 107 -15.22 -10.69 32.54
C GLU A 107 -15.86 -11.96 31.97
N LYS A 108 -16.13 -12.96 32.82
CA LYS A 108 -16.80 -14.19 32.39
C LYS A 108 -18.21 -13.93 31.85
N GLN A 109 -18.95 -13.01 32.47
CA GLN A 109 -20.29 -12.61 32.01
C GLN A 109 -20.22 -11.85 30.68
N VAL A 110 -19.27 -10.91 30.54
CA VAL A 110 -19.04 -10.17 29.29
C VAL A 110 -18.67 -11.12 28.15
N ARG A 111 -17.70 -12.03 28.37
CA ARG A 111 -17.30 -13.02 27.36
C ARG A 111 -18.43 -13.97 26.98
N LYS A 112 -19.30 -14.35 27.92
CA LYS A 112 -20.46 -15.20 27.66
C LYS A 112 -21.51 -14.46 26.83
N HIS A 113 -21.79 -13.22 27.16
CA HIS A 113 -22.81 -12.41 26.50
C HIS A 113 -22.40 -12.00 25.08
N TYR A 114 -21.15 -11.55 24.90
CA TYR A 114 -20.60 -11.07 23.62
C TYR A 114 -19.79 -12.13 22.87
N LYS A 115 -20.09 -13.42 23.09
CA LYS A 115 -19.32 -14.54 22.53
C LYS A 115 -19.16 -14.46 21.00
N ASN A 116 -20.22 -14.08 20.29
CA ASN A 116 -20.22 -13.99 18.83
C ASN A 116 -19.36 -12.82 18.33
N ASP A 117 -19.46 -11.66 18.98
CA ASP A 117 -18.69 -10.47 18.62
C ASP A 117 -17.19 -10.68 18.89
N LEU A 118 -16.85 -11.28 20.03
CA LEU A 118 -15.48 -11.68 20.33
C LEU A 118 -14.94 -12.69 19.32
N SER A 119 -15.75 -13.68 18.92
CA SER A 119 -15.36 -14.62 17.87
C SER A 119 -15.09 -13.94 16.52
N ASN A 120 -15.84 -12.89 16.18
CA ASN A 120 -15.60 -12.11 14.97
C ASN A 120 -14.29 -11.32 15.07
N ILE A 121 -14.03 -10.69 16.22
CA ILE A 121 -12.75 -10.00 16.50
C ILE A 121 -11.57 -10.97 16.36
N TYR A 122 -11.62 -12.15 16.96
CA TYR A 122 -10.54 -13.14 16.83
C TYR A 122 -10.39 -13.65 15.39
N ARG A 123 -11.49 -13.82 14.65
CA ARG A 123 -11.44 -14.23 13.24
C ARG A 123 -10.80 -13.15 12.38
N GLU A 124 -11.15 -11.89 12.60
CA GLU A 124 -10.53 -10.75 11.93
C GLU A 124 -9.04 -10.67 12.24
N LYS A 125 -8.64 -10.86 13.51
CA LYS A 125 -7.23 -10.91 13.91
C LYS A 125 -6.47 -12.10 13.33
N ALA A 126 -7.08 -13.28 13.28
CA ALA A 126 -6.50 -14.45 12.62
C ALA A 126 -6.27 -14.18 11.13
N SER A 127 -7.29 -13.62 10.47
CA SER A 127 -7.21 -13.23 9.06
C SER A 127 -6.13 -12.16 8.85
N GLU A 128 -6.01 -11.17 9.74
CA GLU A 128 -4.98 -10.14 9.66
C GLU A 128 -3.56 -10.73 9.75
N ILE A 129 -3.34 -11.68 10.65
CA ILE A 129 -2.04 -12.35 10.82
C ILE A 129 -1.72 -13.23 9.62
N ASN A 130 -2.68 -14.03 9.16
CA ASN A 130 -2.45 -14.99 8.07
C ASN A 130 -2.40 -14.30 6.70
N SER A 131 -3.20 -13.24 6.47
CA SER A 131 -3.25 -12.52 5.18
C SER A 131 -1.90 -12.01 4.69
N LYS A 132 -0.96 -11.73 5.61
CA LYS A 132 0.41 -11.34 5.29
C LYS A 132 1.15 -12.40 4.48
N THR A 133 0.89 -13.67 4.76
CA THR A 133 1.56 -14.80 4.11
C THR A 133 0.68 -15.40 3.02
N ASP A 134 -0.64 -15.46 3.21
CA ASP A 134 -1.56 -16.19 2.32
C ASP A 134 -1.46 -15.74 0.86
N ARG A 135 -1.33 -14.42 0.60
CA ARG A 135 -1.19 -13.91 -0.78
C ARG A 135 0.11 -14.37 -1.45
N LEU A 136 1.20 -14.45 -0.70
CA LEU A 136 2.52 -14.87 -1.19
C LEU A 136 2.52 -16.35 -1.58
N LEU A 137 1.79 -17.19 -0.83
CA LEU A 137 1.74 -18.64 -1.06
C LEU A 137 1.03 -19.05 -2.35
N VAL A 138 0.17 -18.16 -2.87
CA VAL A 138 -0.68 -18.44 -4.04
C VAL A 138 -0.43 -17.46 -5.18
N LEU A 139 0.70 -16.74 -5.18
CA LEU A 139 1.04 -15.76 -6.24
C LEU A 139 0.92 -16.36 -7.65
N HIS A 140 1.44 -17.57 -7.85
CA HIS A 140 1.37 -18.29 -9.12
C HIS A 140 -0.06 -18.61 -9.57
N HIS A 141 -1.07 -18.60 -8.70
CA HIS A 141 -2.48 -18.75 -9.10
C HIS A 141 -3.03 -17.51 -9.81
N HIS A 142 -2.36 -16.36 -9.66
CA HIS A 142 -2.81 -15.05 -10.11
C HIS A 142 -1.97 -14.51 -11.27
N LEU A 143 -1.55 -15.39 -12.19
CA LEU A 143 -0.79 -14.98 -13.37
C LEU A 143 -1.55 -13.92 -14.17
N PHE A 144 -0.81 -12.91 -14.64
CA PHE A 144 -1.32 -11.98 -15.63
C PHE A 144 -1.68 -12.74 -16.91
N LYS A 145 -2.70 -12.27 -17.61
CA LYS A 145 -3.04 -12.82 -18.91
C LYS A 145 -2.35 -11.99 -19.98
N PRO A 146 -1.75 -12.60 -21.02
CA PRO A 146 -1.15 -11.87 -22.13
C PRO A 146 -2.14 -10.81 -22.62
N SER A 147 -1.74 -9.54 -22.60
CA SER A 147 -2.66 -8.47 -22.99
C SER A 147 -3.09 -8.68 -24.44
N THR A 148 -4.40 -8.63 -24.68
CA THR A 148 -4.95 -8.69 -26.04
C THR A 148 -4.67 -7.40 -26.83
N SER A 149 -4.26 -6.30 -26.16
CA SER A 149 -3.97 -5.01 -26.81
C SER A 149 -3.09 -4.10 -25.94
N LEU A 150 -1.89 -3.78 -26.42
CA LEU A 150 -1.03 -2.75 -25.84
C LEU A 150 -1.68 -1.36 -25.84
N ALA A 151 -2.52 -1.08 -26.84
CA ALA A 151 -3.25 0.19 -26.92
C ALA A 151 -4.23 0.36 -25.75
N LYS A 152 -4.88 -0.73 -25.31
CA LYS A 152 -5.75 -0.68 -24.14
C LYS A 152 -4.94 -0.48 -22.85
N ALA A 153 -3.80 -1.17 -22.72
CA ALA A 153 -2.90 -0.98 -21.58
C ALA A 153 -2.37 0.46 -21.49
N ALA A 154 -2.17 1.15 -22.62
CA ALA A 154 -1.77 2.56 -22.65
C ALA A 154 -2.85 3.49 -22.05
N GLU A 155 -4.12 3.12 -22.17
CA GLU A 155 -5.27 3.90 -21.71
C GLU A 155 -5.68 3.59 -20.27
N ASP A 156 -5.43 2.36 -19.82
CA ASP A 156 -5.82 1.85 -18.49
C ASP A 156 -4.96 2.40 -17.33
N ILE A 157 -3.77 2.97 -17.59
CA ILE A 157 -2.96 3.65 -16.58
C ILE A 157 -3.77 4.80 -15.99
N GLN A 158 -3.87 4.84 -14.66
CA GLN A 158 -4.92 5.55 -13.93
C GLN A 158 -5.05 7.04 -14.34
N GLN A 159 -6.07 7.36 -15.12
CA GLN A 159 -6.40 8.75 -15.45
C GLN A 159 -6.98 9.44 -14.22
N VAL A 160 -6.29 10.47 -13.71
CA VAL A 160 -6.84 11.33 -12.65
C VAL A 160 -7.98 12.14 -13.26
N ALA A 161 -9.17 12.03 -12.69
CA ALA A 161 -10.30 12.87 -13.10
C ALA A 161 -10.03 14.32 -12.72
N ILE A 162 -9.67 15.14 -13.70
CA ILE A 162 -9.45 16.58 -13.53
C ILE A 162 -10.82 17.28 -13.58
N GLU A 163 -11.25 17.86 -12.46
CA GLU A 163 -12.51 18.60 -12.38
C GLU A 163 -12.40 19.94 -13.13
N LYS A 164 -13.30 20.16 -14.09
CA LYS A 164 -13.40 21.46 -14.77
C LYS A 164 -13.82 22.55 -13.78
N PRO A 165 -13.12 23.71 -13.74
CA PRO A 165 -13.50 24.82 -12.88
C PRO A 165 -14.94 25.28 -13.15
N ASP A 166 -15.68 25.52 -12.08
CA ASP A 166 -17.06 25.98 -12.14
C ASP A 166 -17.17 27.36 -11.47
N LYS A 167 -17.47 28.35 -12.30
CA LYS A 167 -17.59 29.75 -11.91
C LYS A 167 -18.66 29.96 -10.84
N GLU A 168 -19.80 29.28 -10.94
CA GLU A 168 -20.90 29.47 -9.98
C GLU A 168 -20.52 28.90 -8.61
N ARG A 169 -19.91 27.70 -8.61
CA ARG A 169 -19.37 27.08 -7.38
C ARG A 169 -18.28 27.94 -6.73
N ILE A 170 -17.39 28.56 -7.51
CA ILE A 170 -16.38 29.49 -7.01
C ILE A 170 -17.05 30.73 -6.39
N TYR A 171 -18.03 31.33 -7.09
CA TYR A 171 -18.77 32.48 -6.59
C TYR A 171 -19.46 32.18 -5.26
N LEU A 172 -20.20 31.08 -5.15
CA LEU A 172 -20.89 30.70 -3.91
C LEU A 172 -19.92 30.47 -2.75
N ARG A 173 -18.80 29.78 -3.02
CA ARG A 173 -17.72 29.53 -2.05
C ARG A 173 -17.13 30.83 -1.52
N LEU A 174 -16.76 31.75 -2.42
CA LEU A 174 -16.22 33.06 -2.05
C LEU A 174 -17.26 33.89 -1.29
N GLN A 175 -18.50 33.95 -1.78
CA GLN A 175 -19.56 34.71 -1.13
C GLN A 175 -19.77 34.25 0.33
N GLN A 176 -19.79 32.94 0.58
CA GLN A 176 -19.90 32.37 1.92
C GLN A 176 -18.70 32.73 2.79
N ASN A 177 -17.48 32.59 2.27
CA ASN A 177 -16.25 32.91 3.00
C ASN A 177 -16.16 34.40 3.37
N TYR A 178 -16.44 35.29 2.42
CA TYR A 178 -16.48 36.72 2.66
C TYR A 178 -17.54 37.06 3.72
N LYS A 179 -18.78 36.55 3.59
CA LYS A 179 -19.85 36.76 4.59
C LYS A 179 -19.47 36.24 5.99
N ALA A 180 -18.78 35.09 6.07
CA ALA A 180 -18.36 34.51 7.34
C ALA A 180 -17.36 35.41 8.08
N ASN A 181 -16.45 36.06 7.34
CA ASN A 181 -15.38 36.91 7.86
C ASN A 181 -15.81 38.34 8.22
N LEU A 182 -17.05 38.75 7.90
CA LEU A 182 -17.58 40.07 8.28
C LEU A 182 -17.99 40.13 9.76
N SER A 183 -17.72 41.28 10.39
CA SER A 183 -18.24 41.63 11.71
C SER A 183 -19.76 41.83 11.70
N LEU A 184 -20.38 41.84 12.89
CA LEU A 184 -21.83 42.08 13.05
C LEU A 184 -22.28 43.42 12.44
N LEU A 185 -21.49 44.49 12.62
CA LEU A 185 -21.80 45.81 12.05
C LEU A 185 -21.68 45.83 10.52
N GLU A 186 -20.73 45.10 9.94
CA GLU A 186 -20.57 45.00 8.49
C GLU A 186 -21.66 44.15 7.85
N LYS A 187 -22.09 43.07 8.52
CA LYS A 187 -23.24 42.27 8.11
C LYS A 187 -24.54 43.09 8.09
N LEU A 188 -24.74 43.95 9.10
CA LEU A 188 -25.87 44.88 9.14
C LEU A 188 -25.79 45.92 8.01
N LYS A 189 -24.59 46.46 7.72
CA LYS A 189 -24.37 47.39 6.60
C LYS A 189 -24.70 46.79 5.24
N LEU A 190 -24.67 45.47 5.05
CA LEU A 190 -25.07 44.79 3.81
C LEU A 190 -26.59 44.83 3.54
N TRP A 191 -27.41 45.26 4.51
CA TRP A 191 -28.85 45.46 4.28
C TRP A 191 -29.12 46.70 3.40
N LEU A 192 -28.16 47.65 3.36
CA LEU A 192 -28.20 48.80 2.47
C LEU A 192 -27.95 48.38 1.01
N PRO A 193 -28.81 48.76 0.04
CA PRO A 193 -28.71 48.33 -1.36
C PRO A 193 -27.34 48.64 -1.99
N LYS A 194 -26.79 49.82 -1.69
CA LYS A 194 -25.49 50.28 -2.20
C LYS A 194 -24.34 49.39 -1.73
N ASN A 195 -24.33 49.02 -0.45
CA ASN A 195 -23.28 48.18 0.14
C ASN A 195 -23.39 46.74 -0.34
N ARG A 196 -24.63 46.22 -0.49
CA ARG A 196 -24.87 44.90 -1.08
C ARG A 196 -24.37 44.82 -2.53
N LYS A 197 -24.62 45.85 -3.33
CA LYS A 197 -24.14 45.93 -4.72
C LYS A 197 -22.61 45.92 -4.78
N ASN A 198 -21.96 46.76 -3.97
CA ASN A 198 -20.49 46.80 -3.89
C ASN A 198 -19.90 45.45 -3.43
N PHE A 199 -20.48 44.83 -2.40
CA PHE A 199 -20.06 43.52 -1.92
C PHE A 199 -20.16 42.45 -3.01
N ASN A 200 -21.31 42.37 -3.69
CA ASN A 200 -21.51 41.43 -4.78
C ASN A 200 -20.53 41.65 -5.93
N GLN A 201 -20.26 42.91 -6.30
CA GLN A 201 -19.27 43.24 -7.33
C GLN A 201 -17.84 42.81 -6.93
N THR A 202 -17.45 43.00 -5.67
CA THR A 202 -16.15 42.53 -5.17
C THR A 202 -16.04 41.01 -5.25
N VAL A 203 -17.08 40.29 -4.79
CA VAL A 203 -17.13 38.83 -4.85
C VAL A 203 -17.12 38.34 -6.31
N GLU A 204 -17.83 39.04 -7.19
CA GLU A 204 -17.88 38.73 -8.62
C GLU A 204 -16.51 38.93 -9.29
N SER A 205 -15.85 40.08 -9.06
CA SER A 205 -14.49 40.34 -9.55
C SER A 205 -13.51 39.27 -9.08
N LYS A 206 -13.52 38.95 -7.78
CA LYS A 206 -12.64 37.93 -7.21
C LYS A 206 -12.97 36.53 -7.72
N SER A 207 -14.25 36.22 -7.95
CA SER A 207 -14.64 34.95 -8.56
C SER A 207 -14.18 34.84 -10.01
N ASN A 208 -14.18 35.94 -10.77
CA ASN A 208 -13.66 35.97 -12.13
C ASN A 208 -12.14 35.77 -12.15
N GLU A 209 -11.40 36.48 -11.28
CA GLU A 209 -9.95 36.30 -11.12
C GLU A 209 -9.61 34.85 -10.79
N GLN A 210 -10.23 34.29 -9.74
CA GLN A 210 -9.99 32.91 -9.32
C GLN A 210 -10.42 31.88 -10.38
N PHE A 211 -11.54 32.10 -11.07
CA PHE A 211 -11.96 31.22 -12.17
C PHE A 211 -10.97 31.24 -13.34
N ASN A 212 -10.43 32.41 -13.68
CA ASN A 212 -9.42 32.51 -14.72
C ASN A 212 -8.13 31.78 -14.32
N GLU A 213 -7.67 31.95 -13.07
CA GLU A 213 -6.52 31.22 -12.53
C GLU A 213 -6.76 29.69 -12.53
N GLU A 214 -7.89 29.23 -11.99
CA GLU A 214 -8.26 27.81 -11.97
C GLU A 214 -8.38 27.25 -13.40
N ASN A 215 -8.85 28.03 -14.38
CA ASN A 215 -8.93 27.59 -15.79
C ASN A 215 -7.57 27.49 -16.48
N VAL A 216 -6.64 28.40 -16.18
CA VAL A 216 -5.29 28.31 -16.73
C VAL A 216 -4.64 27.01 -16.26
N LEU A 217 -4.68 26.74 -14.94
CA LEU A 217 -4.18 25.50 -14.36
C LEU A 217 -4.88 24.26 -14.94
N TYR A 218 -6.21 24.30 -15.05
CA TYR A 218 -6.98 23.22 -15.66
C TYR A 218 -6.52 22.93 -17.10
N ASN A 219 -6.34 23.97 -17.92
CA ASN A 219 -5.90 23.79 -19.30
C ASN A 219 -4.47 23.23 -19.37
N GLU A 220 -3.57 23.70 -18.51
CA GLU A 220 -2.20 23.16 -18.39
C GLU A 220 -2.21 21.67 -18.01
N GLU A 221 -3.00 21.28 -17.00
CA GLU A 221 -3.15 19.88 -16.57
C GLU A 221 -3.74 19.00 -17.68
N ILE A 222 -4.75 19.49 -18.43
CA ILE A 222 -5.34 18.77 -19.56
C ILE A 222 -4.34 18.60 -20.70
N GLN A 223 -3.55 19.63 -21.02
CA GLN A 223 -2.52 19.53 -22.06
C GLN A 223 -1.46 18.51 -21.68
N ALA A 224 -0.96 18.54 -20.44
CA ALA A 224 0.00 17.54 -19.96
C ALA A 224 -0.56 16.10 -20.04
N LEU A 225 -1.83 15.91 -19.68
CA LEU A 225 -2.50 14.60 -19.80
C LEU A 225 -2.61 14.13 -21.25
N LEU A 226 -2.91 15.04 -22.19
CA LEU A 226 -2.97 14.72 -23.62
C LEU A 226 -1.59 14.32 -24.16
N GLU A 227 -0.55 15.09 -23.83
CA GLU A 227 0.84 14.80 -24.20
C GLU A 227 1.31 13.45 -23.65
N GLU A 228 1.05 13.17 -22.37
CA GLU A 228 1.37 11.89 -21.73
C GLU A 228 0.65 10.72 -22.42
N THR A 229 -0.61 10.92 -22.79
CA THR A 229 -1.41 9.91 -23.49
C THR A 229 -0.88 9.64 -24.89
N GLU A 230 -0.50 10.68 -25.64
CA GLU A 230 0.10 10.54 -26.96
C GLU A 230 1.46 9.85 -26.90
N TYR A 231 2.31 10.25 -25.94
CA TYR A 231 3.59 9.60 -25.67
C TYR A 231 3.42 8.10 -25.40
N ARG A 232 2.48 7.71 -24.53
CA ARG A 232 2.18 6.29 -24.24
C ARG A 232 1.71 5.52 -25.46
N LYS A 233 0.88 6.14 -26.32
CA LYS A 233 0.42 5.51 -27.57
C LYS A 233 1.58 5.28 -28.54
N GLN A 234 2.48 6.25 -28.70
CA GLN A 234 3.67 6.10 -29.53
C GLN A 234 4.62 5.04 -28.97
N LEU A 235 4.82 5.02 -27.64
CA LEU A 235 5.63 4.03 -26.96
C LEU A 235 5.08 2.61 -27.16
N ALA A 236 3.77 2.43 -27.03
CA ALA A 236 3.10 1.14 -27.27
C ALA A 236 3.31 0.60 -28.70
N LEU A 237 3.39 1.48 -29.71
CA LEU A 237 3.71 1.07 -31.09
C LEU A 237 5.15 0.57 -31.18
N GLN A 238 6.10 1.29 -30.60
CA GLN A 238 7.52 0.88 -30.60
C GLN A 238 7.75 -0.44 -29.84
N VAL A 239 7.02 -0.66 -28.74
CA VAL A 239 7.04 -1.93 -27.99
C VAL A 239 6.53 -3.08 -28.86
N LYS A 240 5.47 -2.85 -29.64
CA LYS A 240 4.92 -3.85 -30.56
C LYS A 240 5.93 -4.25 -31.65
N ASP A 241 6.75 -3.29 -32.08
CA ASP A 241 7.79 -3.50 -33.09
C ASP A 241 9.09 -4.08 -32.50
N GLY A 242 9.14 -4.37 -31.18
CA GLY A 242 10.29 -5.00 -30.53
C GLY A 242 11.43 -4.06 -30.17
N ASN A 243 11.22 -2.73 -30.15
CA ASN A 243 12.27 -1.80 -29.75
C ASN A 243 12.57 -1.94 -28.24
N THR A 244 13.75 -2.44 -27.89
CA THR A 244 14.13 -2.75 -26.50
C THR A 244 14.13 -1.54 -25.57
N ASP A 245 14.55 -0.37 -26.05
CA ASP A 245 14.56 0.87 -25.25
C ASP A 245 13.12 1.33 -24.93
N ALA A 246 12.21 1.14 -25.91
CA ALA A 246 10.80 1.40 -25.70
C ALA A 246 10.16 0.37 -24.76
N MET A 247 10.53 -0.90 -24.89
CA MET A 247 10.09 -1.99 -24.00
C MET A 247 10.49 -1.73 -22.54
N GLU A 248 11.72 -1.27 -22.30
CA GLU A 248 12.21 -0.88 -20.98
C GLU A 248 11.37 0.26 -20.40
N LYS A 249 11.25 1.38 -21.12
CA LYS A 249 10.41 2.51 -20.67
C LYS A 249 8.97 2.10 -20.40
N TRP A 250 8.42 1.25 -21.26
CA TRP A 250 7.04 0.78 -21.16
C TRP A 250 6.82 -0.07 -19.91
N ILE A 251 7.67 -1.07 -19.67
CA ILE A 251 7.50 -1.94 -18.51
C ILE A 251 7.72 -1.19 -17.19
N SER A 252 8.61 -0.19 -17.16
CA SER A 252 8.81 0.67 -16.00
C SER A 252 7.54 1.40 -15.57
N LEU A 253 6.69 1.85 -16.51
CA LEU A 253 5.41 2.50 -16.19
C LEU A 253 4.50 1.56 -15.38
N PHE A 254 4.46 0.27 -15.73
CA PHE A 254 3.60 -0.70 -15.06
C PHE A 254 4.23 -1.28 -13.79
N LEU A 255 5.56 -1.35 -13.71
CA LEU A 255 6.27 -1.77 -12.50
C LEU A 255 5.98 -0.83 -11.33
N GLU A 256 5.84 0.48 -11.57
CA GLU A 256 5.47 1.45 -10.54
C GLU A 256 4.06 1.23 -9.98
N GLU A 257 3.13 0.72 -10.80
CA GLU A 257 1.75 0.43 -10.41
C GLU A 257 1.57 -1.00 -9.87
N LEU A 258 2.56 -1.88 -10.06
CA LEU A 258 2.48 -3.29 -9.69
C LEU A 258 2.29 -3.44 -8.18
N ASP A 259 1.12 -3.93 -7.78
CA ASP A 259 0.82 -4.26 -6.39
C ASP A 259 1.45 -5.61 -6.00
N PHE A 260 2.78 -5.66 -5.97
CA PHE A 260 3.54 -6.84 -5.57
C PHE A 260 3.54 -7.00 -4.05
N PRO A 261 3.21 -8.19 -3.49
CA PRO A 261 3.06 -8.36 -2.04
C PRO A 261 4.38 -8.48 -1.26
N LEU A 262 5.52 -8.45 -1.93
CA LEU A 262 6.84 -8.48 -1.32
C LEU A 262 7.52 -7.11 -1.50
N GLU A 263 8.20 -6.63 -0.46
CA GLU A 263 9.12 -5.49 -0.55
C GLU A 263 10.46 -6.04 -1.06
N THR A 264 10.77 -5.78 -2.33
CA THR A 264 11.91 -6.37 -3.03
C THR A 264 12.41 -5.40 -4.10
N ASP A 265 13.71 -5.46 -4.36
CA ASP A 265 14.34 -4.82 -5.50
C ASP A 265 14.32 -5.78 -6.70
N LEU A 266 14.00 -5.23 -7.87
CA LEU A 266 13.92 -5.95 -9.13
C LEU A 266 14.74 -5.19 -10.16
N ASP A 267 15.77 -5.87 -10.68
CA ASP A 267 16.57 -5.39 -11.79
C ASP A 267 16.26 -6.23 -13.03
N PHE A 268 16.29 -5.61 -14.21
CA PHE A 268 16.04 -6.33 -15.45
C PHE A 268 16.83 -5.75 -16.61
N LYS A 269 17.13 -6.62 -17.58
CA LYS A 269 17.92 -6.27 -18.77
C LYS A 269 17.48 -7.08 -19.97
N PHE A 270 17.18 -6.40 -21.07
CA PHE A 270 16.89 -7.07 -22.34
C PHE A 270 18.18 -7.63 -22.94
N GLN A 271 18.17 -8.92 -23.24
CA GLN A 271 19.18 -9.52 -24.11
C GLN A 271 18.83 -9.29 -25.59
N SER A 272 17.54 -9.29 -25.89
CA SER A 272 16.95 -9.07 -27.22
C SER A 272 15.46 -8.73 -27.05
N GLU A 273 14.78 -8.37 -28.13
CA GLU A 273 13.31 -8.14 -28.14
C GLU A 273 12.47 -9.36 -27.71
N THR A 274 13.07 -10.55 -27.69
CA THR A 274 12.40 -11.82 -27.33
C THR A 274 12.85 -12.39 -25.98
N ASN A 275 13.95 -11.92 -25.40
CA ASN A 275 14.56 -12.51 -24.20
C ASN A 275 14.95 -11.45 -23.17
N LEU A 276 14.53 -11.66 -21.92
CA LEU A 276 14.72 -10.75 -20.79
C LEU A 276 15.42 -11.46 -19.63
N TYR A 277 16.45 -10.83 -19.07
CA TYR A 277 17.01 -11.21 -17.77
C TYR A 277 16.36 -10.38 -16.67
N VAL A 278 16.03 -11.02 -15.55
CA VAL A 278 15.44 -10.38 -14.38
C VAL A 278 16.10 -10.93 -13.13
N ASP A 279 16.59 -10.04 -12.28
CA ASP A 279 17.13 -10.35 -10.97
C ASP A 279 16.18 -9.84 -9.89
N LEU A 280 15.92 -10.70 -8.90
CA LEU A 280 14.93 -10.46 -7.86
C LEU A 280 15.55 -10.67 -6.48
N ASP A 281 15.58 -9.61 -5.68
CA ASP A 281 16.00 -9.69 -4.28
C ASP A 281 14.91 -10.38 -3.45
N LEU A 282 15.23 -11.52 -2.87
CA LEU A 282 14.31 -12.29 -2.07
C LEU A 282 14.64 -12.13 -0.59
N PRO A 283 13.60 -12.08 0.27
CA PRO A 283 13.81 -12.09 1.69
C PRO A 283 14.47 -13.41 2.09
N LYS A 284 15.22 -13.39 3.18
CA LYS A 284 15.80 -14.62 3.72
C LYS A 284 14.72 -15.54 4.30
N PRO A 285 14.96 -16.85 4.40
CA PRO A 285 14.03 -17.76 5.07
C PRO A 285 13.62 -17.27 6.47
N GLU A 286 14.54 -16.67 7.23
CA GLU A 286 14.30 -16.17 8.59
C GLU A 286 13.33 -14.97 8.64
N GLU A 287 13.20 -14.23 7.54
CA GLU A 287 12.32 -13.06 7.43
C GLU A 287 10.88 -13.46 7.09
N VAL A 288 10.66 -14.69 6.60
CA VAL A 288 9.31 -15.21 6.35
C VAL A 288 8.61 -15.54 7.68
N PRO A 289 7.38 -15.05 7.91
CA PRO A 289 6.67 -15.25 9.18
C PRO A 289 6.59 -16.72 9.63
N ILE A 290 7.19 -17.03 10.78
CA ILE A 290 7.20 -18.37 11.38
C ILE A 290 5.91 -18.72 12.14
N THR A 291 5.03 -17.75 12.39
CA THR A 291 3.79 -17.97 13.16
C THR A 291 2.57 -18.06 12.25
N LYS A 292 1.55 -18.83 12.66
CA LYS A 292 0.22 -18.84 12.04
C LYS A 292 -0.84 -18.68 13.12
N ALA A 293 -1.90 -17.94 12.81
CA ALA A 293 -3.03 -17.77 13.70
C ALA A 293 -4.14 -18.79 13.39
N THR A 294 -4.64 -19.45 14.43
CA THR A 294 -5.72 -20.44 14.34
C THR A 294 -6.78 -20.17 15.38
N LEU A 295 -8.03 -20.51 15.10
CA LEU A 295 -9.11 -20.41 16.08
C LEU A 295 -9.25 -21.75 16.83
N LEU A 296 -9.30 -21.68 18.15
CA LEU A 296 -9.59 -22.84 19.00
C LEU A 296 -11.08 -23.21 18.94
N LYS A 297 -11.43 -24.43 19.37
CA LYS A 297 -12.84 -24.86 19.55
C LYS A 297 -13.62 -23.92 20.49
N SER A 298 -12.92 -23.23 21.39
CA SER A 298 -13.49 -22.22 22.29
C SER A 298 -13.79 -20.88 21.62
N GLY A 299 -13.32 -20.64 20.38
CA GLY A 299 -13.42 -19.39 19.65
C GLY A 299 -12.26 -18.40 19.90
N ARG A 300 -11.35 -18.70 20.84
CA ARG A 300 -10.17 -17.86 21.10
C ARG A 300 -9.11 -18.01 20.02
N LEU A 301 -8.33 -16.94 19.82
CA LEU A 301 -7.16 -16.95 18.96
C LEU A 301 -6.04 -17.79 19.59
N LYS A 302 -5.38 -18.60 18.78
CA LYS A 302 -4.13 -19.30 19.14
C LYS A 302 -3.12 -19.07 18.04
N ILE A 303 -2.04 -18.38 18.38
CA ILE A 303 -0.87 -18.27 17.51
C ILE A 303 0.04 -19.46 17.79
N VAL A 304 0.44 -20.16 16.73
CA VAL A 304 1.36 -21.29 16.80
C VAL A 304 2.52 -21.10 15.85
N ASN A 305 3.69 -21.58 16.26
CA ASN A 305 4.82 -21.67 15.34
C ASN A 305 4.51 -22.74 14.28
N LYS A 306 4.84 -22.42 13.03
CA LYS A 306 4.84 -23.36 11.91
C LYS A 306 5.90 -24.43 12.17
N THR A 307 5.67 -25.63 11.63
CA THR A 307 6.73 -26.65 11.65
C THR A 307 7.88 -26.18 10.75
N GLN A 308 9.10 -26.71 10.98
CA GLN A 308 10.23 -26.40 10.10
C GLN A 308 9.97 -26.81 8.64
N ARG A 309 9.18 -27.87 8.43
CA ARG A 309 8.76 -28.29 7.09
C ARG A 309 7.80 -27.29 6.46
N ASP A 310 6.75 -26.90 7.19
CA ASP A 310 5.76 -25.92 6.73
C ASP A 310 6.44 -24.59 6.36
N HIS A 311 7.39 -24.13 7.20
CA HIS A 311 8.10 -22.88 6.97
C HIS A 311 8.96 -22.93 5.69
N ARG A 312 9.69 -24.02 5.46
CA ARG A 312 10.46 -24.22 4.23
C ARG A 312 9.57 -24.32 2.99
N GLU A 313 8.45 -25.01 3.10
CA GLU A 313 7.47 -25.12 2.01
C GLU A 313 6.84 -23.75 1.69
N HIS A 314 6.51 -22.95 2.70
CA HIS A 314 6.02 -21.59 2.50
C HIS A 314 7.05 -20.69 1.81
N TYR A 315 8.33 -20.81 2.21
CA TYR A 315 9.42 -20.11 1.53
C TYR A 315 9.50 -20.53 0.06
N ALA A 316 9.46 -21.84 -0.23
CA ALA A 316 9.48 -22.38 -1.58
C ALA A 316 8.30 -21.87 -2.44
N LEU A 317 7.09 -21.86 -1.89
CA LEU A 317 5.88 -21.35 -2.54
C LEU A 317 6.01 -19.86 -2.89
N MET A 318 6.55 -19.05 -1.98
CA MET A 318 6.80 -17.64 -2.20
C MET A 318 7.87 -17.43 -3.29
N VAL A 319 9.02 -18.09 -3.16
CA VAL A 319 10.16 -17.97 -4.10
C VAL A 319 9.74 -18.35 -5.52
N GLY A 320 9.20 -19.56 -5.71
CA GLY A 320 8.77 -20.02 -7.03
C GLY A 320 7.54 -19.26 -7.53
N GLY A 321 6.62 -18.94 -6.62
CA GLY A 321 5.40 -18.20 -6.95
C GLY A 321 5.67 -16.80 -7.49
N SER A 322 6.62 -16.10 -6.88
CA SER A 322 7.12 -14.79 -7.33
C SER A 322 7.71 -14.87 -8.73
N ALA A 323 8.56 -15.87 -9.02
CA ALA A 323 9.15 -16.05 -10.34
C ALA A 323 8.07 -16.23 -11.43
N LEU A 324 7.15 -17.17 -11.26
CA LEU A 324 6.10 -17.44 -12.25
C LEU A 324 5.15 -16.24 -12.42
N TYR A 325 4.82 -15.56 -11.32
CA TYR A 325 3.99 -14.36 -11.34
C TYR A 325 4.65 -13.23 -12.12
N LEU A 326 5.92 -12.92 -11.83
CA LEU A 326 6.67 -11.86 -12.53
C LEU A 326 6.90 -12.21 -14.00
N ALA A 327 7.21 -13.47 -14.34
CA ALA A 327 7.31 -13.90 -15.73
C ALA A 327 6.00 -13.58 -16.49
N SER A 328 4.85 -13.91 -15.90
CA SER A 328 3.55 -13.60 -16.50
C SER A 328 3.30 -12.10 -16.65
N PHE A 329 3.77 -11.29 -15.70
CA PHE A 329 3.70 -9.82 -15.77
C PHE A 329 4.48 -9.29 -16.98
N PHE A 330 5.73 -9.70 -17.15
CA PHE A 330 6.52 -9.30 -18.32
C PHE A 330 5.87 -9.76 -19.63
N PHE A 331 5.40 -11.01 -19.71
CA PHE A 331 4.69 -11.50 -20.89
C PHE A 331 3.39 -10.75 -21.20
N CYS A 332 2.71 -10.24 -20.17
CA CYS A 332 1.48 -9.46 -20.31
C CYS A 332 1.72 -8.13 -21.03
N TYR A 333 2.76 -7.41 -20.62
CA TYR A 333 3.05 -6.06 -21.10
C TYR A 333 4.05 -6.00 -22.25
N LEU A 334 4.77 -7.09 -22.53
CA LEU A 334 5.77 -7.18 -23.60
C LEU A 334 5.46 -8.37 -24.52
N PRO A 335 4.63 -8.18 -25.56
CA PRO A 335 4.13 -9.28 -26.40
C PRO A 335 5.19 -10.00 -27.23
N THR A 336 6.29 -9.31 -27.56
CA THR A 336 7.41 -9.89 -28.33
C THR A 336 8.25 -10.86 -27.52
N LEU A 337 8.23 -10.77 -26.17
CA LEU A 337 8.99 -11.68 -25.31
C LEU A 337 8.52 -13.12 -25.48
N GLN A 338 9.46 -14.01 -25.77
CA GLN A 338 9.28 -15.45 -25.85
C GLN A 338 9.76 -16.13 -24.56
N SER A 339 10.82 -15.61 -23.95
CA SER A 339 11.36 -16.12 -22.68
C SER A 339 11.74 -15.02 -21.70
N VAL A 340 11.68 -15.36 -20.41
CA VAL A 340 12.16 -14.54 -19.30
C VAL A 340 13.03 -15.43 -18.40
N THR A 341 14.29 -15.06 -18.24
CA THR A 341 15.21 -15.70 -17.32
C THR A 341 15.17 -14.95 -15.99
N LEU A 342 14.57 -15.56 -14.98
CA LEU A 342 14.44 -15.00 -13.64
C LEU A 342 15.45 -15.65 -12.70
N SER A 343 16.24 -14.81 -12.03
CA SER A 343 17.20 -15.24 -11.03
C SER A 343 16.85 -14.60 -9.69
N GLY A 344 16.67 -15.43 -8.67
CA GLY A 344 16.39 -14.95 -7.32
C GLY A 344 17.62 -15.07 -6.45
N TYR A 345 17.94 -14.01 -5.71
CA TYR A 345 19.07 -13.99 -4.77
C TYR A 345 18.64 -13.53 -3.39
N ASN A 346 19.47 -13.81 -2.39
CA ASN A 346 19.37 -13.24 -1.04
C ASN A 346 20.62 -12.42 -0.75
N GLN A 347 20.49 -11.28 -0.06
CA GLN A 347 21.65 -10.49 0.38
C GLN A 347 22.30 -11.10 1.63
N VAL A 348 23.49 -11.69 1.52
CA VAL A 348 24.18 -12.34 2.65
C VAL A 348 25.41 -11.54 3.07
N VAL A 349 25.61 -11.37 4.38
CA VAL A 349 26.83 -10.74 4.90
C VAL A 349 27.98 -11.74 4.83
N ASN A 350 28.99 -11.45 4.01
CA ASN A 350 30.22 -12.22 3.96
C ASN A 350 30.97 -12.06 5.28
N ARG A 351 31.23 -13.18 5.96
CA ARG A 351 31.85 -13.17 7.31
C ARG A 351 33.32 -12.76 7.29
N SER A 352 33.99 -12.87 6.15
CA SER A 352 35.40 -12.50 6.02
C SER A 352 35.60 -11.01 5.73
N THR A 353 34.70 -10.40 4.95
CA THR A 353 34.80 -8.99 4.54
C THR A 353 33.84 -8.07 5.30
N GLY A 354 32.74 -8.61 5.84
CA GLY A 354 31.65 -7.84 6.45
C GLY A 354 30.73 -7.14 5.46
N HIS A 355 30.96 -7.31 4.15
CA HIS A 355 30.12 -6.74 3.09
C HIS A 355 28.92 -7.63 2.78
N GLU A 356 27.82 -7.03 2.33
CA GLU A 356 26.69 -7.74 1.76
C GLU A 356 27.05 -8.20 0.33
N GLU A 357 26.76 -9.46 0.04
CA GLU A 357 27.00 -10.13 -1.23
C GLU A 357 25.72 -10.87 -1.66
N ASP A 358 25.45 -10.84 -2.96
CA ASP A 358 24.27 -11.49 -3.52
C ASP A 358 24.50 -13.00 -3.66
N GLN A 359 23.69 -13.79 -2.96
CA GLN A 359 23.70 -15.24 -3.04
C GLN A 359 22.49 -15.72 -3.86
N TYR A 360 22.73 -16.09 -5.11
CA TYR A 360 21.68 -16.61 -5.99
C TYR A 360 21.22 -18.01 -5.55
N ILE A 361 19.91 -18.23 -5.48
CA ILE A 361 19.31 -19.49 -5.01
C ILE A 361 18.56 -20.25 -6.11
N TYR A 362 18.17 -19.57 -7.18
CA TYR A 362 17.71 -20.17 -8.43
C TYR A 362 17.96 -19.23 -9.60
N SER A 363 18.04 -19.80 -10.80
CA SER A 363 17.90 -19.08 -12.07
C SER A 363 17.09 -19.97 -13.02
N VAL A 364 15.99 -19.48 -13.57
CA VAL A 364 15.08 -20.28 -14.40
C VAL A 364 14.70 -19.52 -15.65
N MET A 365 14.91 -20.13 -16.81
CA MET A 365 14.47 -19.60 -18.09
C MET A 365 13.04 -20.08 -18.37
N ILE A 366 12.07 -19.20 -18.18
CA ILE A 366 10.63 -19.48 -18.35
C ILE A 366 10.22 -19.05 -19.75
N ASP A 367 9.70 -19.97 -20.55
CA ASP A 367 9.09 -19.65 -21.84
C ASP A 367 7.57 -19.41 -21.73
N ARG A 368 7.06 -18.55 -22.62
CA ARG A 368 5.66 -18.10 -22.62
C ARG A 368 4.67 -19.25 -22.81
N GLU A 369 4.94 -20.13 -23.78
CA GLU A 369 4.00 -21.19 -24.17
C GLU A 369 3.80 -22.19 -23.02
N THR A 370 4.90 -22.69 -22.46
CA THR A 370 4.89 -23.63 -21.35
C THR A 370 4.21 -23.01 -20.13
N LEU A 371 4.52 -21.76 -19.76
CA LEU A 371 3.92 -21.09 -18.60
C LEU A 371 2.38 -21.10 -18.64
N TYR A 372 1.79 -20.79 -19.80
CA TYR A 372 0.33 -20.74 -19.95
C TYR A 372 -0.32 -22.09 -20.24
N SER A 373 0.45 -23.13 -20.55
CA SER A 373 -0.04 -24.51 -20.67
C SER A 373 -0.32 -25.18 -19.32
N LEU A 374 0.36 -24.73 -18.26
CA LEU A 374 0.28 -25.35 -16.93
C LEU A 374 -0.98 -24.93 -16.16
N ASN A 375 -1.54 -25.88 -15.40
CA ASN A 375 -2.65 -25.60 -14.48
C ASN A 375 -2.12 -25.08 -13.14
N MET A 376 -1.85 -23.77 -13.09
CA MET A 376 -1.22 -23.13 -11.93
C MET A 376 -1.92 -23.36 -10.59
N LYS A 377 -3.24 -23.58 -10.57
CA LYS A 377 -3.99 -23.80 -9.32
C LYS A 377 -3.66 -25.11 -8.61
N ASN A 378 -3.04 -26.05 -9.33
CA ASN A 378 -2.84 -27.42 -8.87
C ASN A 378 -1.37 -27.86 -8.91
N VAL A 379 -0.42 -26.94 -9.17
CA VAL A 379 1.01 -27.25 -9.26
C VAL A 379 1.77 -26.50 -8.18
N HIS A 380 2.75 -27.17 -7.58
CA HIS A 380 3.71 -26.49 -6.72
C HIS A 380 4.69 -25.71 -7.62
N PRO A 381 4.96 -24.42 -7.38
CA PRO A 381 5.72 -23.57 -8.29
C PRO A 381 7.18 -24.02 -8.45
N ILE A 382 7.83 -24.52 -7.40
CA ILE A 382 9.19 -25.10 -7.52
C ILE A 382 9.17 -26.41 -8.31
N GLU A 383 8.11 -27.21 -8.22
CA GLU A 383 8.01 -28.43 -9.04
C GLU A 383 7.71 -28.07 -10.50
N ALA A 384 6.93 -27.00 -10.72
CA ALA A 384 6.67 -26.47 -12.05
C ALA A 384 7.93 -26.01 -12.78
N PHE A 385 9.00 -25.66 -12.05
CA PHE A 385 10.29 -25.30 -12.64
C PHE A 385 10.86 -26.42 -13.53
N HIS A 386 10.53 -27.69 -13.27
CA HIS A 386 10.98 -28.83 -14.08
C HIS A 386 10.42 -28.85 -15.52
N HIS A 387 9.39 -28.07 -15.82
CA HIS A 387 8.88 -27.92 -17.18
C HIS A 387 9.67 -26.90 -18.02
N PHE A 388 10.59 -26.16 -17.40
CA PHE A 388 11.40 -25.12 -18.03
C PHE A 388 12.88 -25.54 -18.09
N GLN A 389 13.81 -24.57 -18.16
CA GLN A 389 15.24 -24.80 -17.97
C GLN A 389 15.69 -24.23 -16.61
N PRO A 390 15.54 -24.99 -15.51
CA PRO A 390 15.92 -24.51 -14.19
C PRO A 390 17.38 -24.81 -13.86
N ASN A 391 18.05 -23.81 -13.31
CA ASN A 391 19.28 -23.93 -12.55
C ASN A 391 18.96 -23.65 -11.08
N ILE A 392 18.76 -24.72 -10.32
CA ILE A 392 18.35 -24.67 -8.93
C ILE A 392 18.99 -25.83 -8.15
N ASN A 393 19.49 -25.54 -6.96
CA ASN A 393 20.02 -26.55 -6.05
C ASN A 393 19.17 -26.58 -4.78
N VAL A 394 18.11 -27.39 -4.81
CA VAL A 394 17.11 -27.46 -3.74
C VAL A 394 16.92 -28.90 -3.25
N THR A 395 16.85 -29.09 -1.94
CA THR A 395 16.57 -30.42 -1.36
C THR A 395 15.08 -30.77 -1.49
N LYS A 396 14.71 -32.05 -1.31
CA LYS A 396 13.30 -32.48 -1.19
C LYS A 396 12.52 -31.82 -0.06
N THR A 397 13.20 -31.15 0.88
CA THR A 397 12.59 -30.39 1.97
C THR A 397 12.68 -28.89 1.77
N TYR A 398 12.96 -28.45 0.54
CA TYR A 398 13.07 -27.06 0.12
C TYR A 398 14.15 -26.24 0.82
N ILE A 399 15.30 -26.86 1.08
CA ILE A 399 16.50 -26.11 1.47
C ILE A 399 17.22 -25.71 0.19
N PHE A 400 17.23 -24.41 -0.10
CA PHE A 400 17.94 -23.83 -1.23
C PHE A 400 19.43 -23.70 -0.92
N LYS A 401 20.26 -23.88 -1.94
CA LYS A 401 21.69 -23.66 -1.91
C LYS A 401 22.08 -22.70 -3.02
N GLU A 402 23.23 -22.08 -2.83
CA GLU A 402 23.83 -21.18 -3.79
C GLU A 402 24.04 -21.84 -5.15
N ILE A 403 23.77 -21.07 -6.20
CA ILE A 403 24.00 -21.40 -7.61
C ILE A 403 24.67 -20.22 -8.31
N ILE A 404 25.27 -20.47 -9.47
CA ILE A 404 25.70 -19.43 -10.41
C ILE A 404 24.56 -19.20 -11.40
N PRO A 405 24.02 -17.98 -11.58
CA PRO A 405 22.88 -17.73 -12.45
C PRO A 405 23.25 -17.82 -13.95
N TYR A 406 22.26 -17.74 -14.84
CA TYR A 406 22.47 -17.89 -16.30
C TYR A 406 23.05 -16.66 -17.02
N HIS A 407 23.23 -15.52 -16.35
CA HIS A 407 23.63 -14.25 -16.96
C HIS A 407 25.10 -13.87 -16.74
#